data_AF-A0A6U1BTK5-F1
#
_entry.id   AF-A0A6U1BTK5-F1
#
_cell.length_a   1.000
_cell.length_b   1.000
_cell.length_c   1.000
_cell.angle_alpha   90.00
_cell.angle_beta   90.00
_cell.angle_gamma   90.00
#
_symmetry.space_group_name_H-M   'P 1'
#
loop_
_entity.id
_entity.type
_entity.pdbx_description
1 polymer ?
#
loop_
_entity_poly.entity_id
_entity_poly.type
_entity_poly.pdbx_seq_one_letter_code
_entity_poly.pdbx_strand_id
1 'polypeptide(L)'
;MGEDLDQIFRELNLAERIGAAELPMMEGLLHDGAQRRQDHAAVGFPAEVVLDSVRVRGWVGGAEADSVASMVLRLVARMIDKGFQDAIHQAAEANNGFSKSAEPKRHARMMNKAMSPVDHRYQPAPRPMLNIDIVRGALVFDTVEDLLSTHRGLQDALGIPFRVKNMFAFDQARAKDQFHYRALMVNWLYDANCTFGELVQRPENSELLDQFLEAAPENPNSPWERWRRQAHLAAEILRSERVAHLPVRMVCETQSMLKGYFEGRVKMHLLYKVCRASTDSQLHQDFLPNPTEPRT
;
A
#
# COMPACT_ATOMS: atom_id res chain seq x y z
N MET A 1 18.97 -17.47 9.95
CA MET A 1 18.17 -16.35 9.40
C MET A 1 17.20 -15.78 10.41
N GLY A 2 16.11 -16.47 10.78
CA GLY A 2 15.20 -15.97 11.82
C GLY A 2 15.90 -15.83 13.19
N GLU A 3 16.73 -16.81 13.55
CA GLU A 3 17.56 -16.77 14.77
C GLU A 3 18.52 -15.57 14.78
N ASP A 4 19.21 -15.29 13.68
CA ASP A 4 20.09 -14.12 13.53
C ASP A 4 19.32 -12.80 13.79
N LEU A 5 18.08 -12.69 13.30
CA LEU A 5 17.23 -11.51 13.54
C LEU A 5 16.77 -11.39 15.00
N ASP A 6 16.55 -12.52 15.67
CA ASP A 6 16.23 -12.54 17.10
C ASP A 6 17.46 -12.23 17.97
N GLN A 7 18.66 -12.63 17.52
CA GLN A 7 19.91 -12.24 18.15
C GLN A 7 20.10 -10.71 18.09
N ILE A 8 19.96 -10.11 16.91
CA ILE A 8 19.99 -8.64 16.75
C ILE A 8 18.97 -7.95 17.66
N PHE A 9 17.75 -8.51 17.76
CA PHE A 9 16.70 -7.98 18.63
C PHE A 9 17.14 -7.87 20.09
N ARG A 10 17.79 -8.93 20.60
CA ARG A 10 18.23 -9.03 22.00
C ARG A 10 19.47 -8.18 22.26
N GLU A 11 20.48 -8.28 21.40
CA GLU A 11 21.77 -7.59 21.57
C GLU A 11 21.60 -6.06 21.55
N LEU A 12 20.73 -5.55 20.69
CA LEU A 12 20.47 -4.11 20.58
C LEU A 12 19.35 -3.64 21.52
N ASN A 13 18.79 -4.52 22.35
CA ASN A 13 17.67 -4.26 23.24
C ASN A 13 16.48 -3.55 22.54
N LEU A 14 16.07 -4.07 21.38
CA LEU A 14 15.10 -3.39 20.51
C LEU A 14 13.67 -3.37 21.07
N ALA A 15 13.35 -4.27 22.00
CA ALA A 15 12.08 -4.26 22.73
C ALA A 15 11.89 -2.92 23.45
N GLU A 16 12.89 -2.50 24.23
CA GLU A 16 12.83 -1.26 24.99
C GLU A 16 13.07 -0.04 24.10
N ARG A 17 14.00 -0.13 23.14
CA ARG A 17 14.39 1.05 22.35
C ARG A 17 13.43 1.41 21.23
N ILE A 18 12.86 0.42 20.54
CA ILE A 18 11.89 0.64 19.46
C ILE A 18 10.50 0.16 19.87
N GLY A 19 10.40 -0.99 20.53
CA GLY A 19 9.11 -1.59 20.90
C GLY A 19 8.30 -0.71 21.86
N ALA A 20 8.96 -0.01 22.79
CA ALA A 20 8.32 0.93 23.72
C ALA A 20 8.12 2.35 23.16
N ALA A 21 8.58 2.63 21.92
CA ALA A 21 8.43 3.95 21.34
C ALA A 21 6.95 4.26 21.03
N GLU A 22 6.46 5.36 21.60
CA GLU A 22 5.13 5.89 21.30
C GLU A 22 5.20 6.82 20.09
N LEU A 23 4.40 6.50 19.06
CA LEU A 23 4.16 7.40 17.94
C LEU A 23 2.74 7.96 18.08
N PRO A 24 2.56 9.28 18.16
CA PRO A 24 1.22 9.85 18.22
C PRO A 24 0.42 9.42 16.98
N MET A 25 -0.85 9.09 17.21
CA MET A 25 -1.79 8.66 16.17
C MET A 25 -2.98 9.61 16.13
N MET A 26 -3.63 9.69 14.97
CA MET A 26 -4.80 10.55 14.81
C MET A 26 -5.94 10.08 15.74
N GLU A 27 -6.37 10.96 16.65
CA GLU A 27 -7.48 10.69 17.59
C GLU A 27 -8.83 10.60 16.87
N GLY A 28 -9.81 9.89 17.46
CA GLY A 28 -11.21 9.89 17.00
C GLY A 28 -11.51 9.05 15.74
N LEU A 29 -10.49 8.49 15.08
CA LEU A 29 -10.62 7.51 13.99
C LEU A 29 -10.63 6.06 14.48
N LEU A 30 -10.54 5.87 15.80
CA LEU A 30 -10.39 4.59 16.48
C LEU A 30 -11.50 4.42 17.51
N HIS A 31 -12.68 4.07 17.02
CA HIS A 31 -13.60 3.25 17.79
C HIS A 31 -13.71 1.89 17.10
N ASP A 32 -13.22 0.87 17.80
CA ASP A 32 -13.75 -0.49 17.76
C ASP A 32 -13.62 -1.26 16.44
N GLY A 33 -12.52 -2.00 16.25
CA GLY A 33 -12.45 -3.08 15.23
C GLY A 33 -12.63 -2.69 13.76
N ALA A 34 -12.86 -1.42 13.45
CA ALA A 34 -13.14 -0.93 12.10
C ALA A 34 -11.92 -1.12 11.21
N GLN A 35 -12.11 -1.88 10.12
CA GLN A 35 -11.04 -2.09 9.16
C GLN A 35 -10.73 -0.78 8.44
N ARG A 36 -9.44 -0.44 8.41
CA ARG A 36 -8.92 0.75 7.73
C ARG A 36 -9.07 0.57 6.22
N ARG A 37 -9.79 1.50 5.59
CA ARG A 37 -10.11 1.44 4.16
C ARG A 37 -9.81 2.77 3.47
N GLN A 38 -9.52 2.70 2.18
CA GLN A 38 -9.30 3.85 1.30
C GLN A 38 -10.58 4.67 1.06
N ASP A 39 -11.76 4.09 1.34
CA ASP A 39 -13.07 4.76 1.28
C ASP A 39 -13.54 5.29 2.64
N HIS A 40 -12.66 5.33 3.64
CA HIS A 40 -12.97 5.96 4.92
C HIS A 40 -13.19 7.47 4.72
N ALA A 41 -14.14 8.07 5.45
CA ALA A 41 -14.51 9.49 5.32
C ALA A 41 -13.32 10.47 5.45
N ALA A 42 -12.35 10.15 6.31
CA ALA A 42 -11.11 10.92 6.45
C ALA A 42 -10.18 10.87 5.21
N VAL A 43 -10.22 9.78 4.43
CA VAL A 43 -9.49 9.64 3.16
C VAL A 43 -10.23 10.38 2.06
N GLY A 44 -11.54 10.16 1.96
CA GLY A 44 -12.42 10.98 1.13
C GLY A 44 -12.69 10.46 -0.29
N PHE A 45 -12.24 9.25 -0.66
CA PHE A 45 -12.72 8.62 -1.90
C PHE A 45 -14.00 7.81 -1.64
N PRO A 46 -15.18 8.21 -2.17
CA PRO A 46 -16.43 7.49 -1.89
C PRO A 46 -16.54 6.19 -2.72
N ALA A 47 -16.51 5.04 -2.06
CA ALA A 47 -16.75 3.74 -2.71
C ALA A 47 -18.10 3.68 -3.45
N GLU A 48 -19.04 4.51 -3.03
CA GLU A 48 -20.41 4.52 -3.53
C GLU A 48 -20.44 5.01 -4.98
N VAL A 49 -19.48 5.87 -5.36
CA VAL A 49 -19.29 6.27 -6.74
C VAL A 49 -18.95 5.07 -7.62
N VAL A 50 -18.12 4.14 -7.14
CA VAL A 50 -17.79 2.92 -7.87
C VAL A 50 -19.00 1.99 -7.94
N LEU A 51 -19.65 1.73 -6.79
CA LEU A 51 -20.81 0.84 -6.72
C LEU A 51 -21.95 1.30 -7.64
N ASP A 52 -22.27 2.60 -7.61
CA ASP A 52 -23.30 3.17 -8.46
C ASP A 52 -22.93 3.08 -9.95
N SER A 53 -21.68 3.40 -10.30
CA SER A 53 -21.20 3.39 -11.68
C SER A 53 -21.22 1.99 -12.30
N VAL A 54 -20.87 0.98 -11.51
CA VAL A 54 -20.96 -0.44 -11.91
C VAL A 54 -22.43 -0.86 -12.06
N ARG A 55 -23.30 -0.48 -11.11
CA ARG A 55 -24.74 -0.78 -11.15
C ARG A 55 -25.44 -0.18 -12.37
N VAL A 56 -25.14 1.08 -12.72
CA VAL A 56 -25.72 1.77 -13.88
C VAL A 56 -25.41 1.04 -15.19
N ARG A 57 -24.27 0.35 -15.28
CA ARG A 57 -23.90 -0.46 -16.45
C ARG A 57 -24.54 -1.85 -16.47
N GLY A 58 -25.42 -2.15 -15.52
CA GLY A 58 -26.04 -3.47 -15.36
C GLY A 58 -25.04 -4.56 -14.94
N TRP A 59 -23.86 -4.18 -14.45
CA TRP A 59 -22.87 -5.14 -13.96
C TRP A 59 -23.26 -5.56 -12.55
N VAL A 60 -23.55 -6.85 -12.36
CA VAL A 60 -24.06 -7.38 -11.10
C VAL A 60 -22.95 -8.12 -10.37
N GLY A 61 -22.80 -7.84 -9.06
CA GLY A 61 -21.94 -8.60 -8.15
C GLY A 61 -20.68 -7.85 -7.71
N GLY A 62 -20.19 -8.19 -6.51
CA GLY A 62 -19.05 -7.51 -5.88
C GLY A 62 -17.71 -7.67 -6.63
N ALA A 63 -17.57 -8.66 -7.52
CA ALA A 63 -16.34 -8.87 -8.29
C ALA A 63 -16.07 -7.74 -9.31
N GLU A 64 -17.12 -7.23 -9.95
CA GLU A 64 -17.00 -6.12 -10.91
C GLU A 64 -16.65 -4.81 -10.19
N ALA A 65 -17.32 -4.54 -9.05
CA ALA A 65 -17.01 -3.42 -8.18
C ALA A 65 -15.56 -3.46 -7.65
N ASP A 66 -15.08 -4.64 -7.25
CA ASP A 66 -13.69 -4.81 -6.83
C ASP A 66 -12.72 -4.51 -7.97
N SER A 67 -12.97 -5.07 -9.17
CA SER A 67 -12.08 -4.87 -10.31
C SER A 67 -11.93 -3.37 -10.62
N VAL A 68 -13.05 -2.66 -10.72
CA VAL A 68 -13.07 -1.21 -11.00
C VAL A 68 -12.44 -0.43 -9.85
N ALA A 69 -12.77 -0.73 -8.59
CA ALA A 69 -12.19 -0.05 -7.43
C ALA A 69 -10.66 -0.21 -7.39
N SER A 70 -10.15 -1.42 -7.65
CA SER A 70 -8.70 -1.65 -7.68
C SER A 70 -8.00 -0.90 -8.81
N MET A 71 -8.64 -0.72 -9.98
CA MET A 71 -8.12 0.10 -11.07
C MET A 71 -8.12 1.59 -10.73
N VAL A 72 -9.20 2.09 -10.12
CA VAL A 72 -9.28 3.47 -9.61
C VAL A 72 -8.14 3.72 -8.62
N LEU A 73 -8.00 2.87 -7.60
CA LEU A 73 -6.95 3.01 -6.60
C LEU A 73 -5.55 2.89 -7.21
N ARG A 74 -5.35 2.01 -8.20
CA ARG A 74 -4.08 1.88 -8.91
C ARG A 74 -3.72 3.16 -9.67
N LEU A 75 -4.67 3.75 -10.39
CA LEU A 75 -4.47 4.98 -11.16
C LEU A 75 -4.10 6.14 -10.23
N VAL A 76 -4.89 6.37 -9.18
CA VAL A 76 -4.60 7.40 -8.17
C VAL A 76 -3.22 7.19 -7.56
N ALA A 77 -2.94 5.95 -7.16
CA ALA A 77 -1.64 5.61 -6.58
C ALA A 77 -0.48 5.95 -7.51
N ARG A 78 -0.58 5.71 -8.82
CA ARG A 78 0.49 6.08 -9.77
C ARG A 78 0.65 7.59 -9.90
N MET A 79 -0.44 8.34 -9.84
CA MET A 79 -0.42 9.81 -9.97
C MET A 79 0.24 10.48 -8.76
N ILE A 80 0.15 9.88 -7.57
CA ILE A 80 0.69 10.45 -6.32
C ILE A 80 2.00 9.81 -5.85
N ASP A 81 2.39 8.66 -6.40
CA ASP A 81 3.53 7.85 -5.92
C ASP A 81 4.79 8.69 -5.80
N LYS A 82 5.15 9.43 -6.85
CA LYS A 82 6.37 10.23 -6.85
C LYS A 82 6.44 11.20 -5.67
N GLY A 83 5.36 11.95 -5.40
CA GLY A 83 5.33 12.91 -4.29
C GLY A 83 5.53 12.24 -2.93
N PHE A 84 4.89 11.09 -2.72
CA PHE A 84 5.10 10.31 -1.50
C PHE A 84 6.51 9.73 -1.40
N GLN A 85 7.06 9.16 -2.48
CA GLN A 85 8.41 8.58 -2.50
C GLN A 85 9.46 9.68 -2.24
N ASP A 86 9.31 10.86 -2.84
CA ASP A 86 10.22 11.99 -2.63
C ASP A 86 10.20 12.43 -1.15
N ALA A 87 9.02 12.51 -0.52
CA ALA A 87 8.89 12.90 0.88
C ALA A 87 9.57 11.89 1.84
N ILE A 88 9.36 10.59 1.63
CA ILE A 88 9.98 9.57 2.50
C ILE A 88 11.49 9.43 2.24
N HIS A 89 11.93 9.70 1.01
CA HIS A 89 13.34 9.69 0.64
C HIS A 89 14.09 10.82 1.35
N GLN A 90 13.57 12.06 1.24
CA GLN A 90 14.14 13.22 1.92
C GLN A 90 14.20 13.02 3.45
N ALA A 91 13.13 12.49 4.05
CA ALA A 91 13.11 12.22 5.49
C ALA A 91 14.17 11.17 5.90
N ALA A 92 14.38 10.13 5.09
CA ALA A 92 15.39 9.12 5.36
C ALA A 92 16.82 9.67 5.20
N GLU A 93 17.10 10.39 4.12
CA GLU A 93 18.42 10.99 3.87
C GLU A 93 18.82 11.99 4.97
N ALA A 94 17.86 12.81 5.42
CA ALA A 94 18.08 13.76 6.52
C ALA A 94 18.45 13.09 7.85
N ASN A 95 18.23 11.78 7.97
CA ASN A 95 18.50 10.98 9.16
C ASN A 95 19.41 9.78 8.84
N ASN A 96 20.36 9.94 7.93
CA ASN A 96 21.39 8.93 7.60
C ASN A 96 20.85 7.56 7.15
N GLY A 97 19.61 7.51 6.70
CA GLY A 97 18.99 6.31 6.15
C GLY A 97 18.93 6.32 4.63
N PHE A 98 18.44 5.23 4.06
CA PHE A 98 18.04 5.19 2.66
C PHE A 98 16.62 4.66 2.52
N SER A 99 15.95 5.08 1.46
CA SER A 99 14.64 4.58 1.07
C SER A 99 14.76 3.61 -0.10
N LYS A 100 14.00 2.52 -0.05
CA LYS A 100 13.74 1.66 -1.21
C LYS A 100 12.28 1.81 -1.61
N SER A 101 12.08 2.47 -2.75
CA SER A 101 10.77 2.61 -3.36
C SER A 101 10.24 1.27 -3.85
N ALA A 102 8.92 1.14 -3.84
CA ALA A 102 8.22 0.02 -4.44
C ALA A 102 7.17 0.57 -5.38
N GLU A 103 7.01 -0.03 -6.55
CA GLU A 103 5.92 0.34 -7.44
C GLU A 103 4.58 0.25 -6.73
N PRO A 104 3.62 1.13 -7.04
CA PRO A 104 2.33 1.04 -6.41
C PRO A 104 1.66 -0.29 -6.75
N LYS A 105 0.97 -0.86 -5.76
CA LYS A 105 0.47 -2.23 -5.83
C LYS A 105 -0.41 -2.44 -7.07
N ARG A 106 -0.08 -3.48 -7.81
CA ARG A 106 -0.77 -3.96 -9.02
C ARG A 106 -2.22 -4.41 -8.77
N HIS A 107 -3.04 -4.34 -9.82
CA HIS A 107 -4.43 -4.80 -9.81
C HIS A 107 -4.53 -6.27 -9.35
N ALA A 108 -3.76 -7.16 -9.98
CA ALA A 108 -3.79 -8.59 -9.65
C ALA A 108 -3.50 -8.86 -8.16
N ARG A 109 -2.55 -8.11 -7.58
CA ARG A 109 -2.17 -8.23 -6.16
C ARG A 109 -3.28 -7.76 -5.22
N MET A 110 -4.00 -6.70 -5.59
CA MET A 110 -5.17 -6.23 -4.83
C MET A 110 -6.33 -7.22 -4.91
N MET A 111 -6.57 -7.78 -6.11
CA MET A 111 -7.61 -8.80 -6.32
C MET A 111 -7.31 -10.10 -5.58
N ASN A 112 -6.05 -10.53 -5.52
CA ASN A 112 -5.66 -11.71 -4.76
C ASN A 112 -5.99 -11.56 -3.26
N LYS A 113 -5.77 -10.38 -2.67
CA LYS A 113 -6.21 -10.09 -1.29
C LYS A 113 -7.74 -10.02 -1.17
N ALA A 114 -8.41 -9.42 -2.16
CA ALA A 114 -9.87 -9.36 -2.21
C ALA A 114 -10.53 -10.75 -2.23
N MET A 115 -9.89 -11.74 -2.85
CA MET A 115 -10.40 -13.10 -3.00
C MET A 115 -9.88 -14.09 -1.93
N SER A 116 -8.86 -13.70 -1.16
CA SER A 116 -8.24 -14.54 -0.13
C SER A 116 -9.14 -14.67 1.11
N PRO A 117 -9.49 -15.90 1.56
CA PRO A 117 -10.28 -16.13 2.77
C PRO A 117 -9.66 -15.55 4.05
N VAL A 118 -8.33 -15.50 4.11
CA VAL A 118 -7.57 -15.00 5.28
C VAL A 118 -7.29 -13.50 5.22
N ASP A 119 -7.65 -12.84 4.11
CA ASP A 119 -7.52 -11.39 3.94
C ASP A 119 -8.91 -10.73 3.87
N HIS A 120 -9.48 -10.53 2.67
CA HIS A 120 -10.64 -9.63 2.50
C HIS A 120 -11.88 -10.30 1.88
N ARG A 121 -11.85 -11.61 1.59
CA ARG A 121 -12.94 -12.30 0.87
C ARG A 121 -14.32 -12.07 1.48
N TYR A 122 -14.40 -12.08 2.80
CA TYR A 122 -15.64 -11.99 3.58
C TYR A 122 -15.99 -10.55 3.99
N GLN A 123 -15.28 -9.56 3.48
CA GLN A 123 -15.51 -8.15 3.79
C GLN A 123 -16.47 -7.52 2.77
N PRO A 124 -17.15 -6.41 3.14
CA PRO A 124 -17.99 -5.66 2.22
C PRO A 124 -17.21 -5.15 0.98
N ALA A 125 -17.86 -5.26 -0.18
CA ALA A 125 -17.38 -4.70 -1.43
C ALA A 125 -17.48 -3.15 -1.43
N PRO A 126 -16.59 -2.44 -2.14
CA PRO A 126 -15.44 -2.96 -2.86
C PRO A 126 -14.30 -3.34 -1.88
N ARG A 127 -13.89 -4.60 -1.90
CA ARG A 127 -12.87 -5.19 -1.01
C ARG A 127 -11.48 -4.62 -1.25
N PRO A 128 -11.08 -4.21 -2.48
CA PRO A 128 -9.79 -3.56 -2.70
C PRO A 128 -9.57 -2.29 -1.89
N MET A 129 -10.61 -1.61 -1.42
CA MET A 129 -10.47 -0.46 -0.52
C MET A 129 -9.75 -0.81 0.79
N LEU A 130 -9.68 -2.09 1.19
CA LEU A 130 -8.91 -2.54 2.36
C LEU A 130 -7.39 -2.57 2.14
N ASN A 131 -6.93 -2.34 0.91
CA ASN A 131 -5.50 -2.23 0.62
C ASN A 131 -4.98 -0.86 1.05
N ILE A 132 -4.41 -0.79 2.25
CA ILE A 132 -3.78 0.43 2.80
C ILE A 132 -2.27 0.52 2.54
N ASP A 133 -1.72 -0.43 1.79
CA ASP A 133 -0.31 -0.53 1.42
C ASP A 133 -0.12 -0.48 -0.11
N ILE A 134 -0.92 0.34 -0.81
CA ILE A 134 -0.87 0.47 -2.28
C ILE A 134 0.35 1.29 -2.69
N VAL A 135 0.44 2.54 -2.23
CA VAL A 135 1.66 3.35 -2.29
C VAL A 135 2.46 3.06 -1.02
N ARG A 136 3.72 2.66 -1.17
CA ARG A 136 4.55 2.25 -0.03
C ARG A 136 6.05 2.38 -0.28
N GLY A 137 6.82 2.48 0.79
CA GLY A 137 8.28 2.46 0.75
C GLY A 137 8.90 1.79 1.97
N ALA A 138 10.09 1.22 1.79
CA ALA A 138 10.90 0.71 2.90
C ALA A 138 11.97 1.74 3.26
N LEU A 139 12.14 2.00 4.56
CA LEU A 139 13.16 2.90 5.08
C LEU A 139 14.14 2.08 5.92
N VAL A 140 15.43 2.28 5.69
CA VAL A 140 16.48 1.43 6.26
C VAL A 140 17.55 2.29 6.93
N PHE A 141 17.90 1.91 8.15
CA PHE A 141 18.81 2.67 9.02
C PHE A 141 19.85 1.76 9.65
N ASP A 142 21.02 2.32 9.96
CA ASP A 142 22.06 1.60 10.71
C ASP A 142 21.83 1.70 12.23
N THR A 143 21.22 2.79 12.71
CA THR A 143 20.98 3.02 14.15
C THR A 143 19.50 3.16 14.49
N VAL A 144 19.17 2.95 15.77
CA VAL A 144 17.82 3.13 16.29
C VAL A 144 17.45 4.61 16.35
N GLU A 145 18.41 5.46 16.70
CA GLU A 145 18.27 6.91 16.81
C GLU A 145 17.87 7.53 15.47
N ASP A 146 18.53 7.14 14.39
CA ASP A 146 18.23 7.58 13.03
C ASP A 146 16.82 7.15 12.59
N LEU A 147 16.46 5.89 12.88
CA LEU A 147 15.13 5.35 12.59
C LEU A 147 14.03 6.16 13.30
N LEU A 148 14.16 6.38 14.61
CA LEU A 148 13.16 7.10 15.39
C LEU A 148 13.11 8.59 15.02
N SER A 149 14.26 9.19 14.72
CA SER A 149 14.34 10.60 14.28
C SER A 149 13.67 10.81 12.93
N THR A 150 13.81 9.85 12.01
CA THR A 150 13.09 9.88 10.73
C THR A 150 11.59 9.95 10.92
N HIS A 151 11.03 9.21 11.88
CA HIS A 151 9.58 9.23 12.11
C HIS A 151 9.06 10.59 12.58
N ARG A 152 9.88 11.39 13.27
CA ARG A 152 9.54 12.79 13.57
C ARG A 152 9.51 13.62 12.29
N GLY A 153 10.53 13.53 11.44
CA GLY A 153 10.55 14.23 10.16
C GLY A 153 9.41 13.81 9.21
N LEU A 154 9.02 12.54 9.23
CA LEU A 154 7.85 12.06 8.49
C LEU A 154 6.54 12.62 9.03
N GLN A 155 6.43 12.88 10.33
CA GLN A 155 5.23 13.53 10.90
C GLN A 155 5.11 14.97 10.44
N ASP A 156 6.23 15.68 10.32
CA ASP A 156 6.24 17.04 9.80
C ASP A 156 5.88 17.07 8.29
N ALA A 157 6.36 16.09 7.52
CA ALA A 157 6.14 16.04 6.07
C ALA A 157 4.79 15.44 5.65
N LEU A 158 4.29 14.44 6.39
CA LEU A 158 3.13 13.62 6.02
C LEU A 158 1.95 13.74 7.00
N GLY A 159 2.13 14.46 8.10
CA GLY A 159 1.14 14.62 9.16
C GLY A 159 1.07 13.44 10.13
N ILE A 160 0.00 13.39 10.91
CA ILE A 160 -0.15 12.40 11.99
C ILE A 160 -0.47 11.01 11.41
N PRO A 161 0.20 9.93 11.86
CA PRO A 161 -0.11 8.56 11.50
C PRO A 161 -1.59 8.17 11.60
N PHE A 162 -2.09 7.54 10.54
CA PHE A 162 -3.40 6.89 10.49
C PHE A 162 -3.38 5.49 11.13
N ARG A 163 -2.22 4.82 11.08
CA ARG A 163 -1.95 3.55 11.76
C ARG A 163 -0.50 3.44 12.13
N VAL A 164 -0.26 2.85 13.30
CA VAL A 164 1.05 2.30 13.65
C VAL A 164 0.91 0.81 13.94
N LYS A 165 1.82 0.00 13.39
CA LYS A 165 2.04 -1.39 13.75
C LYS A 165 3.52 -1.57 14.04
N ASN A 166 3.85 -1.53 15.32
CA ASN A 166 5.21 -1.72 15.79
C ASN A 166 5.48 -3.21 16.05
N MET A 167 6.17 -3.88 15.13
CA MET A 167 6.50 -5.30 15.29
C MET A 167 7.64 -5.53 16.28
N PHE A 168 8.37 -4.49 16.69
CA PHE A 168 9.38 -4.61 17.76
C PHE A 168 8.75 -4.76 19.14
N ALA A 169 7.49 -4.37 19.30
CA ALA A 169 6.70 -4.60 20.51
C ALA A 169 6.09 -6.01 20.61
N PHE A 170 6.26 -6.87 19.59
CA PHE A 170 5.69 -8.22 19.62
C PHE A 170 6.41 -9.11 20.63
N ASP A 171 5.63 -9.90 21.36
CA ASP A 171 6.16 -11.00 22.16
C ASP A 171 6.87 -12.05 21.30
N GLN A 172 7.55 -12.98 21.97
CA GLN A 172 8.34 -14.02 21.31
C GLN A 172 7.50 -14.98 20.46
N ALA A 173 6.29 -15.34 20.90
CA ALA A 173 5.42 -16.25 20.16
C ALA A 173 4.99 -15.63 18.82
N ARG A 174 4.50 -14.40 18.86
CA ARG A 174 4.08 -13.65 17.68
C ARG A 174 5.23 -13.30 16.75
N ALA A 175 6.43 -13.06 17.30
CA ALA A 175 7.63 -12.85 16.50
C ALA A 175 8.03 -14.12 15.75
N LYS A 176 7.97 -15.29 16.39
CA LYS A 176 8.24 -16.58 15.76
C LYS A 176 7.32 -16.86 14.58
N ASP A 177 6.03 -16.52 14.69
CA ASP A 177 5.07 -16.63 13.58
C ASP A 177 5.40 -15.74 12.37
N GLN A 178 6.25 -14.73 12.57
CA GLN A 178 6.78 -13.85 11.53
C GLN A 178 8.24 -14.18 11.18
N PHE A 179 8.73 -15.36 11.54
CA PHE A 179 10.12 -15.77 11.36
C PHE A 179 11.13 -14.78 11.98
N HIS A 180 10.74 -14.16 13.10
CA HIS A 180 11.46 -13.09 13.80
C HIS A 180 11.71 -11.82 12.95
N TYR A 181 11.09 -11.68 11.78
CA TYR A 181 11.09 -10.42 11.05
C TYR A 181 10.31 -9.36 11.83
N ARG A 182 10.91 -8.18 11.99
CA ARG A 182 10.31 -7.03 12.67
C ARG A 182 10.56 -5.75 11.87
N ALA A 183 9.54 -4.92 11.81
CA ALA A 183 9.57 -3.58 11.22
C ALA A 183 8.60 -2.67 11.99
N LEU A 184 8.87 -1.37 11.93
CA LEU A 184 7.92 -0.34 12.34
C LEU A 184 7.13 0.07 11.10
N MET A 185 5.87 -0.38 11.03
CA MET A 185 4.99 -0.09 9.91
C MET A 185 4.06 1.06 10.26
N VAL A 186 4.07 2.12 9.46
CA VAL A 186 3.23 3.30 9.67
C VAL A 186 2.41 3.56 8.42
N ASN A 187 1.10 3.68 8.57
CA ASN A 187 0.25 4.17 7.50
C ASN A 187 -0.04 5.65 7.71
N TRP A 188 0.22 6.44 6.69
CA TRP A 188 0.04 7.89 6.66
C TRP A 188 -1.19 8.22 5.82
N LEU A 189 -1.93 9.25 6.22
CA LEU A 189 -2.93 9.85 5.36
C LEU A 189 -2.23 10.89 4.48
N TYR A 190 -1.72 10.46 3.33
CA TYR A 190 -1.03 11.36 2.42
C TYR A 190 -2.03 12.27 1.72
N ASP A 191 -1.83 13.58 1.82
CA ASP A 191 -2.60 14.59 1.09
C ASP A 191 -1.78 15.08 -0.12
N ALA A 192 -2.32 14.92 -1.33
CA ALA A 192 -1.65 15.36 -2.55
C ALA A 192 -1.79 16.88 -2.78
N ASN A 193 -2.43 17.61 -1.85
CA ASN A 193 -2.65 19.05 -1.88
C ASN A 193 -3.31 19.53 -3.18
N CYS A 194 -4.24 18.74 -3.70
CA CYS A 194 -5.06 19.04 -4.87
C CYS A 194 -6.35 18.24 -4.84
N THR A 195 -7.27 18.60 -5.72
CA THR A 195 -8.51 17.88 -5.96
C THR A 195 -8.35 16.83 -7.07
N PHE A 196 -9.28 15.89 -7.18
CA PHE A 196 -9.23 14.90 -8.27
C PHE A 196 -9.31 15.57 -9.64
N GLY A 197 -10.11 16.63 -9.79
CA GLY A 197 -10.26 17.38 -11.03
C GLY A 197 -8.94 18.01 -11.46
N GLU A 198 -8.21 18.62 -10.53
CA GLU A 198 -6.87 19.17 -10.79
C GLU A 198 -5.85 18.06 -11.08
N LEU A 199 -5.89 16.96 -10.32
CA LEU A 199 -4.93 15.86 -10.45
C LEU A 199 -4.99 15.22 -11.84
N VAL A 200 -6.19 14.90 -12.34
CA VAL A 200 -6.34 14.21 -13.63
C VAL A 200 -6.09 15.11 -14.84
N GLN A 201 -6.11 16.44 -14.66
CA GLN A 201 -5.82 17.42 -15.70
C GLN A 201 -4.32 17.70 -15.88
N ARG A 202 -3.47 17.26 -14.94
CA ARG A 202 -2.02 17.40 -15.11
C ARG A 202 -1.56 16.63 -16.34
N PRO A 203 -0.72 17.22 -17.23
CA PRO A 203 -0.32 16.57 -18.48
C PRO A 203 0.19 15.14 -18.29
N GLU A 204 1.08 14.92 -17.32
CA GLU A 204 1.66 13.62 -17.01
C GLU A 204 0.61 12.58 -16.56
N ASN A 205 -0.45 13.03 -15.89
CA ASN A 205 -1.52 12.16 -15.41
C ASN A 205 -2.55 11.86 -16.50
N SER A 206 -2.79 12.81 -17.42
CA SER A 206 -3.60 12.55 -18.61
C SER A 206 -2.94 11.51 -19.50
N GLU A 207 -1.64 11.66 -19.77
CA GLU A 207 -0.87 10.68 -20.55
C GLU A 207 -0.88 9.30 -19.87
N LEU A 208 -0.72 9.26 -18.54
CA LEU A 208 -0.80 8.03 -17.77
C LEU A 208 -2.15 7.32 -17.90
N LEU A 209 -3.25 8.08 -17.88
CA LEU A 209 -4.60 7.54 -18.07
C LEU A 209 -4.74 6.96 -19.47
N ASP A 210 -4.35 7.70 -20.49
CA ASP A 210 -4.48 7.26 -21.89
C ASP A 210 -3.67 6.00 -22.16
N GLN A 211 -2.45 5.92 -21.62
CA GLN A 211 -1.63 4.70 -21.65
C GLN A 211 -2.31 3.53 -20.94
N PHE A 212 -2.96 3.76 -19.80
CA PHE A 212 -3.63 2.70 -19.04
C PHE A 212 -4.88 2.17 -19.75
N LEU A 213 -5.63 3.03 -20.45
CA LEU A 213 -6.84 2.65 -21.19
C LEU A 213 -6.56 1.67 -22.35
N GLU A 214 -5.40 1.82 -22.98
CA GLU A 214 -4.96 0.98 -24.09
C GLU A 214 -3.97 -0.12 -23.67
N ALA A 215 -3.64 -0.20 -22.37
CA ALA A 215 -2.73 -1.20 -21.83
C ALA A 215 -3.36 -2.60 -21.76
N ALA A 216 -2.51 -3.61 -21.94
CA ALA A 216 -2.89 -4.99 -21.74
C ALA A 216 -3.28 -5.31 -20.31
N PRO A 217 -4.20 -6.28 -20.12
CA PRO A 217 -4.50 -6.79 -18.79
C PRO A 217 -3.21 -7.23 -18.08
N GLU A 218 -3.03 -6.80 -16.83
CA GLU A 218 -1.88 -7.23 -16.03
C GLU A 218 -1.85 -8.76 -15.82
N ASN A 219 -3.02 -9.40 -15.87
CA ASN A 219 -3.17 -10.85 -15.89
C ASN A 219 -3.51 -11.30 -17.32
N PRO A 220 -2.64 -12.05 -18.02
CA PRO A 220 -2.88 -12.52 -19.39
C PRO A 220 -4.16 -13.35 -19.56
N ASN A 221 -4.67 -13.96 -18.48
CA ASN A 221 -5.90 -14.75 -18.50
C ASN A 221 -7.18 -13.90 -18.41
N SER A 222 -7.05 -12.60 -18.15
CA SER A 222 -8.19 -11.68 -18.12
C SER A 222 -8.64 -11.35 -19.54
N PRO A 223 -9.94 -11.47 -19.88
CA PRO A 223 -10.44 -11.08 -21.19
C PRO A 223 -10.16 -9.60 -21.47
N TRP A 224 -9.49 -9.30 -22.59
CA TRP A 224 -9.09 -7.94 -22.97
C TRP A 224 -10.27 -6.96 -22.96
N GLU A 225 -11.39 -7.33 -23.59
CA GLU A 225 -12.56 -6.45 -23.68
C GLU A 225 -13.13 -6.08 -22.31
N ARG A 226 -13.12 -7.03 -21.36
CA ARG A 226 -13.57 -6.80 -19.99
C ARG A 226 -12.61 -5.85 -19.28
N TRP A 227 -11.32 -6.11 -19.35
CA TRP A 227 -10.29 -5.25 -18.77
C TRP A 227 -10.42 -3.82 -19.29
N ARG A 228 -10.46 -3.65 -20.61
CA ARG A 228 -10.58 -2.35 -21.26
C ARG A 228 -11.83 -1.61 -20.80
N ARG A 229 -13.00 -2.27 -20.81
CA ARG A 229 -14.25 -1.67 -20.31
C ARG A 229 -14.17 -1.21 -18.85
N GLN A 230 -13.55 -2.00 -17.99
CA GLN A 230 -13.39 -1.65 -16.57
C GLN A 230 -12.38 -0.51 -16.39
N ALA A 231 -11.29 -0.51 -17.16
CA ALA A 231 -10.29 0.55 -17.16
C ALA A 231 -10.89 1.89 -17.60
N HIS A 232 -11.71 1.88 -18.66
CA HIS A 232 -12.48 3.06 -19.08
C HIS A 232 -13.42 3.55 -17.97
N LEU A 233 -14.16 2.66 -17.31
CA LEU A 233 -15.02 3.07 -16.20
C LEU A 233 -14.23 3.66 -15.04
N ALA A 234 -13.06 3.11 -14.70
CA ALA A 234 -12.20 3.66 -13.65
C ALA A 234 -11.72 5.08 -14.00
N ALA A 235 -11.29 5.30 -15.24
CA ALA A 235 -10.89 6.63 -15.71
C ALA A 235 -12.08 7.62 -15.76
N GLU A 236 -13.25 7.17 -16.21
CA GLU A 236 -14.49 7.97 -16.20
C GLU A 236 -14.87 8.41 -14.79
N ILE A 237 -14.78 7.51 -13.80
CA ILE A 237 -15.02 7.83 -12.39
C ILE A 237 -14.09 8.95 -11.93
N LEU A 238 -12.78 8.83 -12.19
CA LEU A 238 -11.78 9.82 -11.79
C LEU A 238 -11.98 11.18 -12.48
N ARG A 239 -12.52 11.19 -13.71
CA ARG A 239 -12.84 12.41 -14.47
C ARG A 239 -14.24 12.97 -14.17
N SER A 240 -15.02 12.34 -13.29
CA SER A 240 -16.41 12.74 -13.07
C SER A 240 -16.57 13.90 -12.07
N GLU A 241 -17.58 14.74 -12.30
CA GLU A 241 -17.96 15.83 -11.38
C GLU A 241 -18.27 15.35 -9.95
N ARG A 242 -18.64 14.08 -9.80
CA ARG A 242 -18.93 13.46 -8.50
C ARG A 242 -17.72 13.43 -7.57
N VAL A 243 -16.51 13.38 -8.12
CA VAL A 243 -15.26 13.35 -7.35
C VAL A 243 -14.34 14.53 -7.64
N ALA A 244 -14.56 15.27 -8.73
CA ALA A 244 -13.65 16.32 -9.21
C ALA A 244 -13.26 17.35 -8.13
N HIS A 245 -14.19 17.71 -7.24
CA HIS A 245 -13.99 18.69 -6.17
C HIS A 245 -13.44 18.10 -4.86
N LEU A 246 -13.34 16.77 -4.75
CA LEU A 246 -12.87 16.11 -3.55
C LEU A 246 -11.34 16.18 -3.46
N PRO A 247 -10.78 16.37 -2.26
CA PRO A 247 -9.33 16.36 -2.06
C PRO A 247 -8.78 14.95 -2.34
N VAL A 248 -7.61 14.90 -2.96
CA VAL A 248 -6.90 13.65 -3.21
C VAL A 248 -6.10 13.29 -1.97
N ARG A 249 -6.61 12.31 -1.22
CA ARG A 249 -5.87 11.68 -0.14
C ARG A 249 -5.84 10.18 -0.31
N MET A 250 -4.78 9.57 0.18
CA MET A 250 -4.61 8.12 0.14
C MET A 250 -3.89 7.64 1.38
N VAL A 251 -4.27 6.46 1.87
CA VAL A 251 -3.50 5.77 2.90
C VAL A 251 -2.27 5.14 2.24
N CYS A 252 -1.08 5.65 2.61
CA CYS A 252 0.23 5.22 2.13
C CYS A 252 1.02 4.58 3.27
N GLU A 253 1.98 3.70 2.99
CA GLU A 253 2.70 2.94 4.03
C GLU A 253 4.22 3.16 4.01
N THR A 254 4.82 3.46 5.16
CA THR A 254 6.26 3.28 5.36
C THR A 254 6.53 2.05 6.21
N GLN A 255 7.59 1.32 5.87
CA GLN A 255 8.11 0.21 6.66
C GLN A 255 9.56 0.51 7.03
N SER A 256 9.78 0.94 8.26
CA SER A 256 11.11 1.30 8.78
C SER A 256 11.74 0.11 9.49
N MET A 257 13.02 -0.16 9.24
CA MET A 257 13.76 -1.25 9.88
C MET A 257 15.26 -0.97 9.94
N LEU A 258 15.97 -1.67 10.83
CA LEU A 258 17.44 -1.64 10.83
C LEU A 258 17.98 -2.47 9.66
N LYS A 259 19.19 -2.15 9.21
CA LYS A 259 19.87 -2.79 8.08
C LYS A 259 19.89 -4.32 8.17
N GLY A 260 20.19 -4.88 9.34
CA GLY A 260 20.15 -6.34 9.55
C GLY A 260 18.79 -6.96 9.27
N TYR A 261 17.68 -6.28 9.62
CA TYR A 261 16.32 -6.73 9.28
C TYR A 261 16.00 -6.57 7.80
N PHE A 262 16.52 -5.52 7.15
CA PHE A 262 16.35 -5.35 5.72
C PHE A 262 17.06 -6.46 4.93
N GLU A 263 18.31 -6.77 5.27
CA GLU A 263 19.07 -7.86 4.67
C GLU A 263 18.40 -9.22 4.91
N GLY A 264 17.96 -9.47 6.15
CA GLY A 264 17.17 -10.65 6.48
C GLY A 264 15.90 -10.75 5.65
N ARG A 265 15.17 -9.64 5.49
CA ARG A 265 13.99 -9.57 4.63
C ARG A 265 14.31 -9.91 3.19
N VAL A 266 15.36 -9.36 2.61
CA VAL A 266 15.76 -9.64 1.22
C VAL A 266 15.98 -11.15 1.02
N LYS A 267 16.68 -11.79 1.95
CA LYS A 267 16.95 -13.24 1.90
C LYS A 267 15.68 -14.08 2.12
N MET A 268 14.79 -13.65 3.02
CA MET A 268 13.56 -14.39 3.36
C MET A 268 12.40 -14.14 2.39
N HIS A 269 12.39 -13.05 1.64
CA HIS A 269 11.23 -12.59 0.87
C HIS A 269 10.70 -13.64 -0.11
N LEU A 270 11.61 -14.38 -0.76
CA LEU A 270 11.27 -15.50 -1.64
C LEU A 270 10.53 -16.60 -0.87
N LEU A 271 11.16 -17.13 0.18
CA LEU A 271 10.62 -18.24 0.98
C LEU A 271 9.29 -17.86 1.64
N TYR A 272 9.18 -16.62 2.11
CA TYR A 272 7.95 -16.10 2.72
C TYR A 272 6.77 -16.07 1.74
N LYS A 273 7.01 -15.71 0.47
CA LYS A 273 5.98 -15.78 -0.59
C LYS A 273 5.53 -17.22 -0.83
N VAL A 274 6.49 -18.16 -0.90
CA VAL A 274 6.20 -19.59 -1.08
C VAL A 274 5.33 -20.12 0.06
N CYS A 275 5.69 -19.85 1.32
CA CYS A 275 4.93 -20.31 2.47
C CYS A 275 3.51 -19.71 2.57
N ARG A 276 3.28 -18.51 2.00
CA ARG A 276 1.99 -17.80 2.08
C ARG A 276 1.06 -18.05 0.89
N ALA A 277 1.59 -18.50 -0.24
CA ALA A 277 0.77 -18.75 -1.41
C ALA A 277 -0.19 -19.90 -1.13
N SER A 278 -1.49 -19.66 -1.34
CA SER A 278 -2.52 -20.69 -1.18
C SER A 278 -2.61 -21.58 -2.43
N THR A 279 -2.12 -21.10 -3.58
CA THR A 279 -2.08 -21.84 -4.85
C THR A 279 -0.81 -21.50 -5.65
N ASP A 280 -0.46 -22.39 -6.58
CA ASP A 280 0.62 -22.21 -7.56
C ASP A 280 0.41 -20.99 -8.45
N SER A 281 -0.82 -20.73 -8.87
CA SER A 281 -1.21 -19.59 -9.70
C SER A 281 -1.00 -18.26 -8.97
N GLN A 282 -1.31 -18.21 -7.68
CA GLN A 282 -1.06 -17.04 -6.83
C GLN A 282 0.44 -16.79 -6.69
N LEU A 283 1.23 -17.85 -6.46
CA LEU A 283 2.68 -17.77 -6.38
C LEU A 283 3.28 -17.27 -7.69
N HIS A 284 2.85 -17.81 -8.84
CA HIS A 284 3.30 -17.39 -10.16
C HIS A 284 3.03 -15.90 -10.41
N GLN A 285 1.81 -15.42 -10.12
CA GLN A 285 1.48 -13.99 -10.26
C GLN A 285 2.33 -13.09 -9.35
N ASP A 286 2.72 -13.59 -8.17
CA ASP A 286 3.59 -12.88 -7.24
C ASP A 286 5.06 -12.77 -7.71
N PHE A 287 5.45 -13.57 -8.72
CA PHE A 287 6.79 -13.62 -9.32
C PHE A 287 6.83 -13.17 -10.79
N LEU A 288 5.70 -12.81 -11.40
CA LEU A 288 5.71 -12.27 -12.76
C LEU A 288 6.58 -11.01 -12.80
N PRO A 289 7.66 -11.02 -13.62
CA PRO A 289 8.58 -9.89 -13.68
C PRO A 289 7.87 -8.68 -14.28
N ASN A 290 8.37 -7.51 -13.92
CA ASN A 290 7.95 -6.29 -14.56
C ASN A 290 8.41 -6.31 -16.04
N PRO A 291 7.55 -5.99 -17.03
CA PRO A 291 7.98 -5.93 -18.43
C PRO A 291 9.11 -4.93 -18.68
N THR A 292 9.32 -3.99 -17.75
CA THR A 292 10.30 -2.91 -17.78
C THR A 292 11.52 -3.13 -16.87
N GLU A 293 11.57 -4.20 -16.07
CA GLU A 293 12.78 -4.53 -15.32
C GLU A 293 13.71 -5.41 -16.17
N PRO A 294 15.01 -5.07 -16.27
CA PRO A 294 15.97 -5.97 -16.89
C PRO A 294 15.97 -7.29 -16.12
N ARG A 295 15.82 -8.40 -16.84
CA ARG A 295 15.94 -9.74 -16.26
C ARG A 295 17.37 -9.89 -15.74
N THR A 296 17.55 -9.84 -14.43
CA THR A 296 18.78 -10.27 -13.75
C THR A 296 18.75 -11.77 -13.56
#